data_AF-A0A833JE24-F1
#
_entry.id   AF-A0A833JE24-F1
#
_cell.length_a   1.000
_cell.length_b   1.000
_cell.length_c   1.000
_cell.angle_alpha   90.00
_cell.angle_beta   90.00
_cell.angle_gamma   90.00
#
_symmetry.space_group_name_H-M   'P 1'
#
loop_
_entity.id
_entity.type
_entity.pdbx_description
1 polymer ?
#
loop_
_entity_poly.entity_id
_entity_poly.type
_entity_poly.pdbx_seq_one_letter_code
_entity_poly.pdbx_strand_id
1 'polypeptide(L)'
;MNPSIKTVSLWQAINEKERDFRYACGIKYNEIKYQTPQNHQLKITIKEPNTGWSASFIEVTDNDGFIQTTPNIVLPRNKFPDSIDTNKKDGCSVLSLH
;
A
#
# COMPACT_ATOMS: atom_id res chain seq x y z
N MET A 1 -0.29 -23.69 16.20
CA MET A 1 -1.59 -23.46 15.53
C MET A 1 -1.28 -23.16 14.09
N ASN A 2 -1.90 -23.86 13.12
CA ASN A 2 -1.71 -23.59 11.70
C ASN A 2 -2.96 -22.80 11.24
N PRO A 3 -2.92 -21.46 11.24
CA PRO A 3 -4.08 -20.66 10.88
C PRO A 3 -4.44 -20.93 9.42
N SER A 4 -5.63 -21.48 9.19
CA SER A 4 -6.16 -21.61 7.83
C SER A 4 -6.50 -20.21 7.34
N ILE A 5 -5.84 -19.78 6.27
CA ILE A 5 -5.94 -18.42 5.73
C ILE A 5 -7.30 -18.22 5.07
N LYS A 6 -8.05 -17.22 5.53
CA LYS A 6 -9.36 -16.87 4.99
C LYS A 6 -9.24 -15.92 3.81
N THR A 7 -8.47 -14.84 3.95
CA THR A 7 -8.28 -13.83 2.92
C THR A 7 -6.85 -13.34 2.86
N VAL A 8 -6.39 -13.04 1.64
CA VAL A 8 -5.16 -12.31 1.39
C VAL A 8 -5.49 -11.11 0.52
N SER A 9 -5.11 -9.91 0.96
CA SER A 9 -5.39 -8.66 0.25
C SER A 9 -4.10 -7.85 0.07
N LEU A 10 -3.87 -7.36 -1.14
CA LEU A 10 -2.91 -6.28 -1.38
C LEU A 10 -3.65 -4.96 -1.26
N TRP A 11 -3.22 -4.15 -0.30
CA TRP A 11 -3.65 -2.78 -0.18
C TRP A 11 -2.65 -1.89 -0.91
N GLN A 12 -3.10 -1.07 -1.87
CA GLN A 12 -2.22 -0.19 -2.64
C GLN A 12 -2.77 1.24 -2.79
N ALA A 13 -1.92 2.21 -2.51
CA ALA A 13 -2.12 3.64 -2.78
C ALA A 13 -1.09 4.11 -3.81
N ILE A 14 -1.50 5.02 -4.71
CA ILE A 14 -0.65 5.57 -5.77
C ILE A 14 -0.75 7.09 -5.77
N ASN A 15 0.39 7.76 -5.86
CA ASN A 15 0.51 9.18 -6.16
C ASN A 15 1.33 9.33 -7.43
N GLU A 16 0.73 9.73 -8.54
CA GLU A 16 1.45 9.85 -9.82
C GLU A 16 2.23 11.16 -9.96
N LYS A 17 2.00 12.13 -9.06
CA LYS A 17 2.35 13.55 -9.27
C LYS A 17 3.39 14.09 -8.29
N GLU A 18 3.29 13.74 -7.01
CA GLU A 18 4.08 14.40 -5.97
C GLU A 18 5.02 13.46 -5.23
N ARG A 19 6.17 13.99 -4.80
CA ARG A 19 7.10 13.31 -3.91
C ARG A 19 6.55 13.04 -2.52
N ASP A 20 5.79 14.00 -1.98
CA ASP A 20 5.61 14.08 -0.53
C ASP A 20 4.50 13.13 -0.05
N PHE A 21 4.93 12.02 0.54
CA PHE A 21 4.08 11.02 1.18
C PHE A 21 3.32 11.56 2.41
N ARG A 22 3.73 12.70 2.98
CA ARG A 22 3.08 13.30 4.15
C ARG A 22 1.84 14.11 3.79
N TYR A 23 1.78 14.63 2.56
CA TYR A 23 0.71 15.50 2.08
C TYR A 23 0.02 14.88 0.87
N ALA A 24 -0.57 13.71 1.08
CA ALA A 24 -1.15 12.87 0.05
C ALA A 24 -2.65 13.20 -0.13
N CYS A 25 -2.96 14.39 -0.63
CA CYS A 25 -4.33 14.87 -0.81
C CYS A 25 -5.13 13.97 -1.79
N GLY A 26 -6.20 13.31 -1.30
CA GLY A 26 -7.07 12.46 -2.12
C GLY A 26 -6.53 11.06 -2.43
N ILE A 27 -5.40 10.67 -1.84
CA ILE A 27 -4.80 9.34 -2.05
C ILE A 27 -5.37 8.37 -1.03
N LYS A 28 -5.87 7.23 -1.52
CA LYS A 28 -6.47 6.18 -0.71
C LYS A 28 -5.88 4.84 -1.08
N TYR A 29 -5.77 3.96 -0.09
CA TYR A 29 -5.49 2.56 -0.34
C TYR A 29 -6.73 1.90 -0.95
N ASN A 30 -6.51 1.16 -2.03
CA ASN A 30 -7.50 0.31 -2.66
C ASN A 30 -7.14 -1.15 -2.42
N GLU A 31 -8.14 -1.99 -2.21
CA GLU A 31 -7.99 -3.40 -1.91
C GLU A 31 -7.98 -4.23 -3.20
N ILE A 32 -7.03 -5.15 -3.32
CA ILE A 32 -6.99 -6.20 -4.34
C ILE A 32 -6.95 -7.54 -3.62
N LYS A 33 -8.05 -8.29 -3.70
CA LYS A 33 -8.18 -9.61 -3.05
C LYS A 33 -7.56 -10.71 -3.88
N TYR A 34 -6.86 -11.63 -3.24
CA TYR A 34 -6.30 -12.84 -3.82
C TYR A 34 -6.99 -14.08 -3.25
N GLN A 35 -7.18 -15.09 -4.09
CA GLN A 35 -7.58 -16.41 -3.64
C GLN A 35 -6.38 -17.13 -3.04
N THR A 36 -6.57 -17.75 -1.87
CA THR A 36 -5.54 -18.59 -1.24
C THR A 36 -5.39 -19.88 -2.06
N PRO A 37 -4.22 -20.14 -2.67
CA PRO A 37 -4.02 -21.36 -3.45
C PRO A 37 -3.85 -22.57 -2.54
N GLN A 38 -4.27 -23.76 -3.01
CA GLN A 38 -4.23 -25.01 -2.23
C GLN A 38 -2.82 -25.40 -1.75
N ASN A 39 -1.79 -25.00 -2.50
CA ASN A 39 -0.38 -25.22 -2.15
C ASN A 39 0.17 -24.22 -1.12
N HIS A 40 -0.67 -23.30 -0.60
CA HIS A 40 -0.32 -22.25 0.34
C HIS A 40 0.82 -21.32 -0.11
N GLN A 41 1.09 -21.26 -1.42
CA GLN A 41 2.12 -20.37 -1.98
C GLN A 41 1.48 -19.36 -2.90
N LEU A 42 1.45 -18.10 -2.46
CA LEU A 42 0.98 -16.97 -3.26
C LEU A 42 2.15 -16.06 -3.63
N LYS A 43 2.32 -15.79 -4.92
CA LYS A 43 3.29 -14.81 -5.42
C LYS A 43 2.57 -13.54 -5.86
N ILE A 44 2.79 -12.45 -5.13
CA ILE A 44 2.28 -11.12 -5.45
C ILE A 44 3.41 -10.28 -6.01
N THR A 45 3.22 -9.72 -7.21
CA THR A 45 4.19 -8.81 -7.83
C THR A 45 3.69 -7.38 -7.70
N ILE A 46 4.42 -6.54 -6.96
CA ILE A 46 4.16 -5.10 -6.84
C ILE A 46 5.05 -4.39 -7.85
N LYS A 47 4.43 -3.66 -8.79
CA LYS A 47 5.15 -2.94 -9.84
C LYS A 47 5.53 -1.53 -9.38
N GLU A 48 6.70 -1.09 -9.80
CA GLU A 48 7.11 0.30 -9.70
C GLU A 48 6.23 1.16 -10.62
N PRO A 49 5.68 2.30 -10.15
CA PRO A 49 4.90 3.18 -11.00
C PRO A 49 5.82 3.94 -11.97
N ASN A 50 5.31 4.28 -13.15
CA ASN A 50 6.07 5.03 -14.16
C ASN A 50 6.42 6.46 -13.70
N THR A 51 5.57 7.05 -12.86
CA THR A 51 5.75 8.39 -12.27
C THR A 51 5.30 8.37 -10.82
N GLY A 52 5.87 9.27 -10.01
CA GLY A 52 5.43 9.44 -8.62
C GLY A 52 5.87 8.31 -7.70
N TRP A 53 4.98 7.85 -6.83
CA TRP A 53 5.21 6.74 -5.91
C TRP A 53 3.97 5.87 -5.70
N SER A 54 4.19 4.64 -5.25
CA SER A 54 3.16 3.76 -4.72
C SER A 54 3.56 3.28 -3.33
N ALA A 55 2.56 3.11 -2.46
CA ALA A 55 2.71 2.51 -1.15
C ALA A 55 1.81 1.28 -1.09
N SER A 56 2.32 0.16 -0.62
CA SER A 56 1.61 -1.11 -0.65
C SER A 56 1.94 -2.00 0.53
N PHE A 57 0.97 -2.70 1.08
CA PHE A 57 1.19 -3.74 2.08
C PHE A 57 0.25 -4.91 1.83
N ILE A 58 0.63 -6.09 2.32
CA ILE A 58 -0.21 -7.27 2.28
C ILE A 58 -0.88 -7.41 3.63
N GLU A 59 -2.19 -7.64 3.60
CA GLU A 59 -3.00 -8.03 4.75
C GLU A 59 -3.42 -9.49 4.59
N VAL A 60 -3.30 -10.25 5.67
CA VAL A 60 -3.69 -11.65 5.74
C VAL A 60 -4.62 -11.81 6.93
N THR A 61 -5.80 -12.35 6.68
CA THR A 61 -6.78 -12.68 7.74
C THR A 61 -6.96 -14.19 7.78
N ASP A 62 -6.86 -14.77 8.96
CA ASP A 62 -7.15 -16.20 9.15
C ASP A 62 -8.65 -16.45 9.44
N ASN A 63 -9.01 -17.73 9.54
CA ASN A 63 -10.39 -18.12 9.83
C ASN A 63 -10.89 -17.71 11.22
N ASP A 64 -9.98 -17.46 12.17
CA ASP A 64 -10.29 -17.00 13.52
C ASP A 64 -10.44 -15.46 13.58
N GLY A 65 -10.12 -14.77 12.49
CA GLY A 65 -10.24 -13.32 12.35
C GLY A 65 -8.99 -12.56 12.79
N PHE A 66 -7.87 -13.23 13.07
CA PHE A 66 -6.60 -12.58 13.34
C PHE A 66 -6.02 -11.98 12.05
N ILE A 67 -5.54 -10.74 12.16
CA ILE A 67 -5.03 -9.96 11.03
C ILE A 67 -3.51 -9.78 11.17
N GLN A 68 -2.77 -10.14 10.13
CA GLN A 68 -1.34 -9.92 9.99
C GLN A 68 -1.06 -9.03 8.79
N THR A 69 -0.13 -8.10 8.92
CA THR A 69 0.28 -7.22 7.83
C THR A 69 1.79 -7.25 7.60
N THR A 70 2.21 -7.07 6.36
CA THR A 70 3.61 -6.79 6.06
C THR A 70 3.94 -5.33 6.35
N PRO A 71 5.23 -4.99 6.56
CA PRO A 71 5.67 -3.61 6.47
C PRO A 71 5.26 -2.96 5.15
N ASN A 72 5.03 -1.65 5.17
CA ASN A 72 4.68 -0.89 3.97
C ASN A 72 5.85 -0.89 2.98
N ILE A 73 5.55 -1.19 1.72
CA ILE A 73 6.49 -1.23 0.61
C ILE A 73 6.24 0.03 -0.22
N VAL A 74 7.23 0.93 -0.22
CA VAL A 74 7.17 2.18 -1.00
C VAL A 74 8.08 2.06 -2.21
N LEU A 75 7.53 2.31 -3.40
CA LEU A 75 8.25 2.34 -4.68
C LEU A 75 8.06 3.70 -5.36
N PRO A 76 9.01 4.17 -6.18
CA PRO A 76 10.32 3.55 -6.46
C PRO A 76 11.28 3.66 -5.26
N ARG A 77 12.17 2.68 -5.08
CA ARG A 77 13.18 2.78 -4.00
C ARG A 77 14.28 3.75 -4.41
N ASN A 78 14.59 4.71 -3.52
CA ASN A 78 15.69 5.67 -3.68
C ASN A 78 15.62 6.55 -4.95
N LYS A 79 14.44 6.68 -5.57
CA LYS A 79 14.23 7.45 -6.82
C LYS A 79 12.90 8.22 -6.81
N PHE A 80 12.60 8.87 -5.71
CA PHE A 80 11.37 9.67 -5.62
C PHE A 80 11.50 10.95 -6.46
N PRO A 81 10.40 11.45 -7.07
CA PRO A 81 10.43 12.72 -7.80
C PRO A 81 10.97 13.85 -6.91
N ASP A 82 11.71 14.82 -7.45
CA ASP A 82 12.11 15.99 -6.65
C ASP A 82 11.00 17.04 -6.52
N SER A 83 10.02 17.00 -7.43
CA SER A 83 8.92 17.97 -7.48
C SER A 83 7.95 17.81 -6.31
N ILE A 84 7.78 18.91 -5.58
CA ILE A 84 6.71 19.11 -4.61
C ILE A 84 5.73 20.09 -5.28
N ASP A 85 4.46 19.71 -5.41
CA ASP A 85 3.43 20.67 -5.82
C ASP A 85 3.24 21.67 -4.68
N THR A 86 3.51 22.95 -4.96
CA THR A 86 3.39 24.04 -3.98
C THR A 86 1.98 24.62 -3.92
N ASN A 87 1.07 24.24 -4.84
CA ASN A 87 -0.32 24.69 -4.88
C ASN A 87 -1.26 23.72 -4.17
N LYS A 88 -0.89 23.30 -2.95
CA LYS A 88 -1.72 22.36 -2.18
C LYS A 88 -3.00 23.06 -1.72
N LYS A 89 -4.16 22.54 -2.15
CA LYS A 89 -5.46 23.02 -1.69
C LYS A 89 -5.64 22.76 -0.19
N ASP A 90 -6.35 23.66 0.48
CA ASP A 90 -6.79 23.48 1.86
C ASP A 90 -7.46 22.10 2.05
N GLY A 91 -6.96 21.31 3.00
CA GLY A 91 -7.41 19.93 3.27
C GLY A 91 -6.30 18.89 3.33
N CYS A 92 -5.04 19.24 2.99
CA CYS A 92 -3.91 18.32 3.16
C CYS A 92 -3.55 18.20 4.65
N SER A 93 -4.08 17.17 5.31
CA SER A 93 -3.65 16.79 6.65
C SER A 93 -2.38 15.95 6.54
N VAL A 94 -1.38 16.25 7.37
CA VAL A 94 -0.32 15.29 7.67
C VAL A 94 -0.98 14.06 8.29
N LEU A 95 -0.70 12.86 7.76
CA LEU A 95 -0.96 11.62 8.49
C LEU A 95 -0.25 11.75 9.84
N SER A 96 -1.02 11.85 10.92
CA SER A 96 -0.44 11.96 12.27
C SER A 96 0.31 10.68 12.56
N LEU A 97 1.60 10.81 12.86
CA LEU A 97 2.43 9.75 13.42
C LEU A 97 2.00 9.60 14.88
N HIS A 98 0.99 8.79 15.16
CA HIS A 98 0.66 8.30 16.51
C HIS A 98 0.62 6.78 16.46
#